data_AF-A0A2N1KRS7-F1
#
_entry.id   AF-A0A2N1KRS7-F1
#
_cell.length_a   1.000
_cell.length_b   1.000
_cell.length_c   1.000
_cell.angle_alpha   90.00
_cell.angle_beta   90.00
_cell.angle_gamma   90.00
#
_symmetry.space_group_name_H-M   'P 1'
#
loop_
_entity.id
_entity.type
_entity.pdbx_description
1 polymer ?
#
loop_
_entity_poly.entity_id
_entity_poly.type
_entity_poly.pdbx_seq_one_letter_code
_entity_poly.pdbx_strand_id
1 'polypeptide(L)'
;MVSTLRLFIYWIMAAILVAVIFLYYEFNPVEHAFFPPCLFYKYTGLHCPGCGAQRALHQLLHGNFREAFRFNALLLLMIPYLSLGFVLSIRTHLLGLGFETLPQAYRNPKVIAGLLTLVCLFWILRNIPMAPFNWLAPQ
;
A
#
# COMPACT_ATOMS: atom_id res chain seq x y z
N MET A 1 -7.04 -27.03 14.00
CA MET A 1 -7.66 -26.31 15.14
C MET A 1 -6.89 -25.04 15.37
N VAL A 2 -7.46 -23.87 15.05
CA VAL A 2 -6.79 -22.56 15.28
C VAL A 2 -6.74 -22.32 16.77
N SER A 3 -5.57 -22.03 17.34
CA SER A 3 -5.46 -21.76 18.78
C SER A 3 -6.19 -20.47 19.15
N THR A 4 -6.77 -20.42 20.35
CA THR A 4 -7.44 -19.23 20.91
C THR A 4 -6.54 -17.98 20.85
N LEU A 5 -5.23 -18.16 21.05
CA LEU A 5 -4.23 -17.11 20.93
C LEU A 5 -4.15 -16.51 19.51
N ARG A 6 -4.19 -17.35 18.47
CA ARG A 6 -4.14 -16.87 17.07
C ARG A 6 -5.39 -16.06 16.75
N LEU A 7 -6.56 -16.54 17.16
CA LEU A 7 -7.82 -15.83 16.96
C LEU A 7 -7.79 -14.45 17.63
N PHE A 8 -7.29 -14.37 18.85
CA PHE A 8 -7.11 -13.11 19.56
C PHE A 8 -6.20 -12.12 18.82
N ILE A 9 -5.07 -12.60 18.27
CA ILE A 9 -4.16 -11.77 17.46
C ILE A 9 -4.88 -11.23 16.21
N TYR A 10 -5.68 -12.04 15.52
CA TYR A 10 -6.45 -11.57 14.36
C TYR A 10 -7.47 -10.50 14.72
N TRP A 11 -8.14 -10.62 15.86
CA TRP A 11 -9.06 -9.59 16.35
C TRP A 11 -8.34 -8.28 16.66
N ILE A 12 -7.17 -8.33 17.30
CA ILE A 12 -6.35 -7.14 17.56
C ILE A 12 -5.93 -6.49 16.24
N MET A 13 -5.42 -7.26 15.29
CA MET A 13 -5.03 -6.72 13.98
C MET A 13 -6.21 -6.10 13.23
N ALA A 14 -7.40 -6.72 13.30
CA ALA A 14 -8.61 -6.16 12.72
C ALA A 14 -9.01 -4.84 13.40
N ALA A 15 -8.97 -4.77 14.74
CA ALA A 15 -9.27 -3.55 15.48
C ALA A 15 -8.29 -2.41 15.14
N ILE A 16 -6.99 -2.72 15.04
CA ILE A 16 -5.97 -1.75 14.61
C ILE A 16 -6.25 -1.28 13.18
N LEU A 17 -6.56 -2.18 12.26
CA LEU A 17 -6.87 -1.83 10.87
C LEU A 17 -8.09 -0.90 10.79
N VAL A 18 -9.16 -1.19 11.53
CA VAL A 18 -10.35 -0.34 11.59
C VAL A 18 -10.01 1.04 12.17
N ALA A 19 -9.23 1.10 13.24
CA ALA A 19 -8.78 2.37 13.82
C ALA A 19 -7.94 3.20 12.85
N VAL A 20 -7.04 2.56 12.09
CA VAL A 20 -6.23 3.21 11.05
C VAL A 20 -7.12 3.72 9.91
N ILE A 21 -8.06 2.91 9.43
CA ILE A 21 -9.02 3.34 8.40
C ILE A 21 -9.81 4.55 8.87
N PHE A 22 -10.34 4.50 10.10
CA PHE A 22 -11.08 5.61 10.69
C PHE A 22 -10.21 6.87 10.81
N LEU A 23 -8.96 6.74 11.27
CA LEU A 23 -8.00 7.85 11.37
C LEU A 23 -7.78 8.52 10.00
N TYR A 24 -7.55 7.75 8.93
CA TYR A 24 -7.34 8.29 7.59
C TYR A 24 -8.62 8.73 6.89
N TYR A 25 -9.78 8.25 7.33
CA TYR A 25 -11.08 8.72 6.85
C TYR A 25 -11.38 10.09 7.45
N GLU A 26 -11.27 10.23 8.77
CA GLU A 26 -11.68 11.44 9.47
C GLU A 26 -10.67 12.59 9.31
N PHE A 27 -9.37 12.29 9.37
CA PHE A 27 -8.34 13.32 9.44
C PHE A 27 -7.54 13.39 8.13
N ASN A 28 -7.56 14.57 7.48
CA ASN A 28 -6.81 14.82 6.26
C ASN A 28 -5.29 14.89 6.56
N PRO A 29 -4.45 14.02 5.94
CA PRO A 29 -2.99 14.06 6.14
C PRO A 29 -2.29 15.35 5.74
N VAL A 30 -2.94 16.21 4.97
CA VAL A 30 -2.43 17.54 4.59
C VAL A 30 -2.61 18.55 5.72
N GLU A 31 -3.68 18.43 6.51
CA GLU A 31 -4.12 19.46 7.45
C GLU A 31 -3.60 19.24 8.87
N HIS A 32 -3.20 18.01 9.20
CA HIS A 32 -2.82 17.66 10.57
C HIS A 32 -1.34 17.27 10.69
N ALA A 33 -0.61 17.98 11.55
CA ALA A 33 0.83 17.80 11.77
C ALA A 33 1.22 16.46 12.42
N PHE A 34 0.27 15.71 12.98
CA PHE A 34 0.56 14.38 13.55
C PHE A 34 0.79 13.31 12.48
N PHE A 35 0.41 13.56 11.22
CA PHE A 35 0.81 12.70 10.11
C PHE A 35 2.27 12.97 9.73
N PRO A 36 3.16 11.96 9.80
CA PRO A 36 4.57 12.18 9.58
C PRO A 36 4.84 12.53 8.10
N PRO A 37 5.69 13.54 7.80
CA PRO A 37 6.11 13.82 6.44
C PRO A 37 7.00 12.69 5.91
N CYS A 38 7.17 12.62 4.59
CA CYS A 38 8.10 11.68 3.98
C CYS A 38 9.55 12.09 4.29
N LEU A 39 10.20 11.38 5.21
CA LEU A 39 11.59 11.64 5.59
C LEU A 39 12.55 11.46 4.39
N PHE A 40 12.30 10.48 3.52
CA PHE A 40 13.12 10.27 2.33
C PHE A 40 13.15 11.51 1.43
N TYR A 41 11.98 12.07 1.12
CA TYR A 41 11.88 13.31 0.34
C TYR A 41 12.51 14.49 1.09
N LYS A 42 12.27 14.60 2.41
CA LYS A 42 12.84 15.67 3.24
C LYS A 42 14.38 15.71 3.18
N TYR A 43 15.04 14.55 3.14
CA TYR A 43 16.50 14.48 3.14
C TYR A 43 17.14 14.41 1.76
N THR A 44 16.45 13.85 0.75
CA THR A 44 17.04 13.63 -0.59
C THR A 44 16.49 14.56 -1.66
N GLY A 45 15.34 15.19 -1.44
CA GLY A 45 14.59 15.89 -2.48
C GLY A 45 13.94 14.96 -3.52
N LEU A 46 14.13 13.64 -3.42
CA LEU A 46 13.59 12.65 -4.34
C LEU A 46 12.30 12.04 -3.78
N HIS A 47 11.31 11.81 -4.64
CA HIS A 47 10.09 11.11 -4.27
C HIS A 47 10.33 9.59 -4.28
N CYS A 48 10.13 8.94 -3.14
CA CYS A 48 10.11 7.47 -3.07
C CYS A 48 8.81 6.90 -3.65
N PRO A 49 8.73 5.58 -3.91
CA PRO A 49 7.53 4.94 -4.44
C PRO A 49 6.29 5.15 -3.56
N GLY A 50 6.49 5.28 -2.24
CA GLY A 50 5.43 5.49 -1.26
C GLY A 50 5.01 6.95 -1.05
N CYS A 51 5.69 7.94 -1.64
CA CYS A 51 5.31 9.34 -1.47
C CYS A 51 3.84 9.55 -1.92
N GLY A 52 3.08 10.31 -1.13
CA GLY A 52 1.66 10.56 -1.40
C GLY A 52 0.70 9.44 -0.98
N ALA A 53 1.17 8.29 -0.46
CA ALA A 53 0.29 7.17 -0.09
C ALA A 53 -0.77 7.53 0.95
N GLN A 54 -0.44 8.34 1.96
CA GLN A 54 -1.40 8.80 2.98
C GLN A 54 -2.55 9.61 2.36
N ARG A 55 -2.21 10.57 1.48
CA ARG A 55 -3.18 11.39 0.74
C ARG A 55 -4.00 10.54 -0.22
N ALA A 56 -3.36 9.60 -0.89
CA ALA A 56 -4.03 8.65 -1.77
C ALA A 56 -5.05 7.79 -1.01
N LEU A 57 -4.69 7.29 0.19
CA LEU A 57 -5.60 6.52 1.04
C LEU A 57 -6.80 7.35 1.49
N HIS A 58 -6.56 8.57 1.99
CA HIS A 58 -7.65 9.48 2.37
C HIS A 58 -8.62 9.75 1.20
N GLN A 59 -8.09 10.08 0.01
CA GLN A 59 -8.94 10.28 -1.18
C GLN A 59 -9.68 9.01 -1.60
N LEU A 60 -9.02 7.85 -1.54
CA LEU A 60 -9.62 6.56 -1.88
C LEU A 60 -10.78 6.22 -0.94
N LEU A 61 -10.62 6.48 0.36
CA LEU A 61 -11.66 6.28 1.38
C LEU A 61 -12.90 7.17 1.16
N HIS A 62 -12.74 8.31 0.49
CA HIS A 62 -13.84 9.20 0.09
C HIS A 62 -14.36 8.95 -1.34
N GLY A 63 -13.88 7.91 -2.02
CA GLY A 63 -14.29 7.57 -3.39
C GLY A 63 -13.67 8.46 -4.48
N ASN A 64 -12.70 9.32 -4.14
CA ASN A 64 -12.01 10.19 -5.09
C ASN A 64 -10.87 9.45 -5.81
N PHE A 65 -11.21 8.44 -6.61
CA PHE A 65 -10.24 7.57 -7.28
C PHE A 65 -9.23 8.32 -8.17
N ARG A 66 -9.68 9.37 -8.86
CA ARG A 66 -8.81 10.18 -9.72
C ARG A 66 -7.71 10.88 -8.93
N GLU A 67 -8.07 11.52 -7.82
CA GLU A 67 -7.08 12.19 -6.96
C GLU A 67 -6.22 11.19 -6.20
N ALA A 68 -6.79 10.07 -5.77
CA ALA A 68 -6.02 8.98 -5.18
C ALA A 68 -4.94 8.45 -6.14
N PHE A 69 -5.29 8.29 -7.42
CA PHE A 69 -4.34 7.87 -8.46
C PHE A 69 -3.27 8.92 -8.73
N ARG A 70 -3.63 10.20 -8.72
CA ARG A 70 -2.64 11.30 -8.83
C ARG A 70 -1.67 11.32 -7.67
N PHE A 71 -2.15 11.09 -6.45
CA PHE A 71 -1.28 11.03 -5.28
C PHE A 71 -0.36 9.79 -5.29
N ASN A 72 -0.85 8.62 -5.69
CA ASN A 72 -0.01 7.43 -5.82
C ASN A 72 -0.63 6.36 -6.74
N ALA A 73 -0.33 6.42 -8.04
CA ALA A 73 -0.80 5.46 -9.02
C ALA A 73 -0.32 4.03 -8.71
N LEU A 74 0.94 3.87 -8.29
CA LEU A 74 1.52 2.56 -7.95
C LEU A 74 0.74 1.90 -6.81
N LEU A 75 0.39 2.64 -5.76
CA LEU A 75 -0.40 2.13 -4.65
C LEU A 75 -1.74 1.57 -5.14
N LEU A 76 -2.48 2.35 -5.93
CA LEU A 76 -3.79 1.92 -6.42
C LEU A 76 -3.71 0.67 -7.30
N LEU A 77 -2.69 0.57 -8.15
CA LEU A 77 -2.45 -0.63 -8.97
C LEU A 77 -2.06 -1.84 -8.12
N MET A 78 -1.35 -1.62 -7.01
CA MET A 78 -0.90 -2.69 -6.11
C MET A 78 -1.97 -3.14 -5.11
N ILE A 79 -2.97 -2.31 -4.78
CA ILE A 79 -4.01 -2.64 -3.79
C ILE A 79 -4.69 -3.99 -4.09
N PRO A 80 -5.22 -4.27 -5.30
CA PRO A 80 -5.89 -5.55 -5.56
C PRO A 80 -4.98 -6.75 -5.32
N TYR A 81 -3.73 -6.66 -5.77
CA TYR A 81 -2.74 -7.73 -5.59
C TYR A 81 -2.39 -7.93 -4.11
N LEU A 82 -2.11 -6.84 -3.38
CA LEU A 82 -1.75 -6.88 -1.97
C LEU A 82 -2.91 -7.36 -1.08
N SER A 83 -4.12 -6.84 -1.31
CA SER A 83 -5.32 -7.20 -0.54
C SER A 83 -5.69 -8.68 -0.74
N LEU A 84 -5.66 -9.18 -1.97
CA LEU A 84 -5.93 -10.59 -2.24
C LEU A 84 -4.84 -11.48 -1.62
N GLY A 85 -3.57 -11.09 -1.73
CA GLY A 85 -2.46 -11.81 -1.11
C GLY A 85 -2.59 -11.90 0.41
N PHE A 86 -2.98 -10.79 1.05
CA PHE A 86 -3.22 -10.74 2.49
C PHE A 86 -4.36 -11.68 2.92
N VAL A 87 -5.51 -11.63 2.23
CA VAL A 87 -6.66 -12.50 2.53
C VAL A 87 -6.29 -13.97 2.35
N LEU A 88 -5.61 -14.31 1.25
CA LEU A 88 -5.17 -15.69 0.99
C LEU A 88 -4.16 -16.15 2.04
N SER A 89 -3.21 -15.31 2.44
CA SER A 89 -2.25 -15.64 3.49
C SER A 89 -2.89 -15.86 4.86
N ILE A 90 -3.92 -15.09 5.21
CA ILE A 90 -4.70 -15.31 6.44
C ILE A 90 -5.43 -16.64 6.34
N ARG A 91 -6.11 -16.90 5.22
CA ARG A 91 -6.84 -18.15 4.98
C ARG A 91 -5.93 -19.36 5.10
N THR A 92 -4.76 -19.35 4.44
CA THR A 92 -3.82 -20.48 4.51
C THR A 92 -3.34 -20.71 5.93
N HIS A 93 -2.97 -19.64 6.65
CA HIS A 93 -2.52 -19.75 8.03
C HIS A 93 -3.61 -20.23 9.00
N LEU A 94 -4.86 -19.77 8.84
CA LEU A 94 -6.00 -20.22 9.65
C LEU A 94 -6.38 -21.68 9.39
N LEU A 95 -6.33 -22.12 8.13
CA LEU A 95 -6.63 -23.50 7.76
C LEU A 95 -5.47 -24.46 8.05
N GLY A 96 -4.33 -23.95 8.54
CA GLY A 96 -3.12 -24.75 8.75
C GLY A 96 -2.50 -25.27 7.45
N LEU A 97 -2.78 -24.60 6.34
CA LEU A 97 -2.23 -24.92 5.03
C LEU A 97 -0.84 -24.28 4.87
N GLY A 98 0.06 -25.00 4.18
CA GLY A 98 1.38 -24.46 3.84
C GLY A 98 1.29 -23.32 2.83
N PHE A 99 2.33 -22.47 2.80
CA PHE A 99 2.50 -21.42 1.78
C PHE A 99 2.42 -21.98 0.36
N GLU A 100 2.72 -23.27 0.18
CA GLU A 100 2.58 -24.00 -1.09
C GLU A 100 1.15 -24.01 -1.68
N THR A 101 0.15 -23.63 -0.90
CA THR A 101 -1.25 -23.52 -1.36
C THR A 101 -1.60 -22.15 -1.92
N LEU A 102 -0.71 -21.15 -1.79
CA LEU A 102 -0.90 -19.84 -2.39
C LEU A 102 -0.84 -19.93 -3.93
N PRO A 103 -1.61 -19.11 -4.67
CA PRO A 103 -1.53 -19.06 -6.11
C PRO A 103 -0.11 -18.79 -6.60
N GLN A 104 0.22 -19.30 -7.79
CA GLN A 104 1.54 -19.11 -8.39
C GLN A 104 1.94 -17.63 -8.51
N ALA A 105 0.97 -16.73 -8.70
CA ALA A 105 1.19 -15.29 -8.72
C ALA A 105 1.93 -14.75 -7.47
N TYR A 106 1.76 -15.37 -6.30
CA TYR A 106 2.37 -14.91 -5.04
C TYR A 106 3.66 -15.65 -4.67
N ARG A 107 3.96 -16.77 -5.34
CA ARG A 107 5.14 -17.61 -5.05
C ARG A 107 6.19 -17.57 -6.15
N ASN A 108 5.81 -17.23 -7.38
CA ASN A 108 6.71 -17.29 -8.52
C ASN A 108 7.74 -16.16 -8.45
N PRO A 109 9.05 -16.45 -8.38
CA PRO A 109 10.08 -15.43 -8.30
C PRO A 109 10.08 -14.49 -9.50
N LYS A 110 9.61 -14.93 -10.68
CA LYS A 110 9.48 -14.07 -11.86
C LYS A 110 8.40 -13.00 -11.67
N VAL A 111 7.30 -13.32 -11.00
CA VAL A 111 6.24 -12.35 -10.71
C VAL A 111 6.73 -11.34 -9.68
N ILE A 112 7.40 -11.81 -8.62
CA ILE A 112 8.01 -10.95 -7.60
C ILE A 112 9.05 -10.02 -8.24
N ALA A 113 9.94 -10.54 -9.09
CA ALA A 113 10.91 -9.74 -9.83
C ALA A 113 10.23 -8.73 -10.76
N GLY A 114 9.13 -9.10 -11.42
CA GLY A 114 8.33 -8.20 -12.25
C GLY A 114 7.73 -7.05 -11.43
N LEU A 115 7.17 -7.33 -10.26
CA LEU A 115 6.63 -6.32 -9.35
C LEU A 115 7.73 -5.39 -8.82
N LEU A 116 8.88 -5.94 -8.43
CA LEU A 116 10.03 -5.13 -8.02
C LEU A 116 10.53 -4.24 -9.18
N THR A 117 10.59 -4.77 -10.39
CA THR A 117 10.95 -4.01 -11.59
C THR A 117 9.96 -2.87 -11.81
N LEU A 118 8.65 -3.13 -11.69
CA LEU A 118 7.61 -2.10 -11.78
C LEU A 118 7.80 -1.00 -10.72
N VAL A 119 8.07 -1.37 -9.47
CA VAL A 119 8.34 -0.41 -8.38
C VAL A 119 9.57 0.44 -8.68
N CYS A 120 10.67 -0.17 -9.13
CA CYS A 120 11.90 0.53 -9.49
C CYS A 120 11.69 1.47 -10.69
N LEU A 121 11.00 1.01 -11.73
CA LEU A 121 10.66 1.83 -12.89
C LEU A 121 9.78 3.02 -12.46
N PHE A 122 8.73 2.79 -11.67
CA PHE A 122 7.89 3.85 -11.13
C PHE A 122 8.72 4.85 -10.32
N TRP A 123 9.65 4.38 -9.48
CA TRP A 123 10.51 5.23 -8.68
C TRP A 123 11.36 6.17 -9.56
N ILE A 124 12.02 5.62 -10.57
CA ILE A 124 12.88 6.38 -11.48
C ILE A 124 12.02 7.39 -12.25
N LEU A 125 10.96 6.92 -12.91
CA LEU A 125 10.10 7.75 -13.76
C LEU A 125 9.48 8.90 -12.97
N ARG A 126 9.02 8.66 -11.74
CA ARG A 126 8.38 9.67 -10.88
C ARG A 126 9.30 10.85 -10.51
N ASN A 127 10.62 10.68 -10.61
CA ASN A 127 11.59 11.75 -10.31
C ASN A 127 12.06 12.51 -11.55
N ILE A 128 11.50 12.24 -12.74
CA ILE A 128 11.88 12.93 -13.96
C ILE A 128 11.03 14.22 -14.11
N PRO A 129 11.64 15.42 -14.12
CA PRO A 129 10.91 16.70 -14.15
C PRO A 129 10.47 17.11 -15.57
N MET A 130 10.09 16.15 -16.41
CA MET A 130 9.62 16.41 -17.78
C MET A 130 8.26 15.76 -18.01
N ALA A 131 7.43 16.35 -18.86
CA ALA A 131 6.18 15.73 -19.28
C ALA A 131 6.45 14.43 -20.06
N PRO A 132 5.66 13.35 -19.87
CA PRO A 132 4.47 13.26 -19.01
C PRO A 132 4.78 12.81 -17.56
N PHE A 133 6.05 12.55 -17.21
CA PHE A 133 6.45 11.90 -15.96
C PHE A 133 6.33 12.80 -14.73
N ASN A 134 6.43 14.11 -14.89
CA ASN A 134 6.20 15.08 -13.84
C ASN A 134 4.82 14.94 -13.16
N TRP A 135 3.82 14.38 -13.86
CA TRP A 135 2.50 14.09 -13.30
C TRP A 135 2.51 12.93 -12.30
N LEU A 136 3.48 12.02 -12.40
CA LEU A 136 3.60 10.95 -11.42
C LEU A 136 3.98 11.52 -10.07
N ALA A 137 4.77 12.59 -9.98
CA ALA A 137 5.18 13.18 -8.70
C ALA A 137 3.95 13.67 -7.89
N PRO A 138 3.87 13.35 -6.59
CA PRO A 138 2.72 13.70 -5.78
C PRO A 138 2.74 15.20 -5.44
N GLN A 139 1.90 15.97 -6.14
CA GLN A 139 1.71 17.41 -5.95
C GLN A 139 1.11 17.72 -4.58
#